data_AF-A0A0N0CVY6-F1
#
_entry.id   AF-A0A0N0CVY6-F1
#
_cell.length_a   1.000
_cell.length_b   1.000
_cell.length_c   1.000
_cell.angle_alpha   90.00
_cell.angle_beta   90.00
_cell.angle_gamma   90.00
#
_symmetry.space_group_name_H-M   'P 1'
#
loop_
_entity.id
_entity.type
_entity.pdbx_description
1 polymer ?
#
loop_
_entity_poly.entity_id
_entity_poly.type
_entity_poly.pdbx_seq_one_letter_code
_entity_poly.pdbx_strand_id
1 'polypeptide(L)'
;MQPIEQLLQVSANLYKVLGDMPTSEGRDGYIERIHYLLDTRETIIEALMQTNFRFDEQDRTHCTLRELDNGIKERLVTVMSSIKQDLANLQKAKKKESQYYNPYSEVRTLDGMYYDKKN
;
A
#
# COMPACT_ATOMS: atom_id res chain seq x y z
N MET A 1 22.19 -22.90 -4.82
CA MET A 1 21.75 -21.80 -5.70
C MET A 1 22.58 -20.58 -5.38
N GLN A 2 23.03 -19.83 -6.39
CA GLN A 2 23.82 -18.62 -6.15
C GLN A 2 22.92 -17.54 -5.51
N PRO A 3 23.38 -16.78 -4.49
CA PRO A 3 22.54 -15.77 -3.83
C PRO A 3 21.96 -14.71 -4.79
N ILE A 4 22.67 -14.38 -5.87
CA ILE A 4 22.20 -13.45 -6.90
C ILE A 4 21.03 -14.01 -7.72
N GLU A 5 21.01 -15.32 -8.01
CA GLU A 5 19.90 -15.97 -8.72
C GLU A 5 18.64 -15.99 -7.86
N GLN A 6 18.80 -16.21 -6.54
CA GLN A 6 17.70 -16.15 -5.59
C GLN A 6 17.13 -14.73 -5.51
N LEU A 7 18.00 -13.72 -5.47
CA LEU A 7 17.58 -12.32 -5.48
C LEU A 7 16.81 -11.97 -6.76
N LEU A 8 17.28 -12.45 -7.91
CA LEU A 8 16.59 -12.26 -9.20
C LEU A 8 15.20 -12.90 -9.18
N GLN A 9 15.10 -14.15 -8.72
CA GLN A 9 13.84 -14.89 -8.67
C GLN A 9 12.83 -14.21 -7.74
N VAL A 10 13.25 -13.80 -6.55
CA VAL A 10 12.38 -13.09 -5.59
C VAL A 10 11.97 -11.73 -6.15
N SER A 11 12.88 -10.99 -6.79
CA SER A 11 12.58 -9.68 -7.39
C SER A 11 11.60 -9.82 -8.56
N ALA A 12 11.76 -10.82 -9.43
CA ALA A 12 10.82 -11.09 -10.52
C ALA A 12 9.43 -11.48 -10.00
N ASN A 13 9.36 -12.30 -8.94
CA ASN A 13 8.09 -12.68 -8.32
C ASN A 13 7.39 -11.47 -7.68
N LEU A 14 8.15 -10.66 -6.92
CA LEU A 14 7.64 -9.43 -6.31
C LEU A 14 7.13 -8.46 -7.38
N TYR A 15 7.90 -8.25 -8.45
CA TYR A 15 7.48 -7.42 -9.57
C TYR A 15 6.14 -7.91 -10.14
N LYS A 16 6.00 -9.21 -10.41
CA LYS A 16 4.76 -9.81 -10.93
C LYS A 16 3.58 -9.57 -9.97
N VAL A 17 3.73 -9.93 -8.69
CA VAL A 17 2.68 -9.74 -7.67
C VAL A 17 2.25 -8.27 -7.61
N LEU A 18 3.20 -7.34 -7.65
CA LEU A 18 2.87 -5.91 -7.64
C LEU A 18 2.10 -5.42 -8.88
N GLY A 19 2.08 -6.18 -9.98
CA GLY A 19 1.28 -5.87 -11.17
C GLY A 19 -0.14 -6.44 -11.14
N ASP A 20 -0.35 -7.53 -10.42
CA ASP A 20 -1.60 -8.28 -10.39
C ASP A 20 -2.44 -7.85 -9.17
N MET A 21 -2.81 -6.56 -9.13
CA MET A 21 -3.54 -5.99 -7.99
C MET A 21 -5.00 -6.51 -7.93
N PRO A 22 -5.45 -7.10 -6.81
CA PRO A 22 -6.79 -7.68 -6.71
C PRO A 22 -7.90 -6.64 -6.53
N THR A 23 -9.08 -6.94 -7.08
CA THR A 23 -10.32 -6.16 -6.92
C THR A 23 -10.99 -6.47 -5.57
N SER A 24 -10.57 -5.75 -4.51
CA SER A 24 -11.14 -5.72 -3.15
C SER A 24 -11.08 -7.00 -2.30
N GLU A 25 -11.54 -8.15 -2.80
CA GLU A 25 -11.42 -9.42 -2.10
C GLU A 25 -9.99 -9.95 -2.21
N GLY A 26 -9.38 -10.30 -1.07
CA GLY A 26 -7.99 -10.78 -1.02
C GLY A 26 -6.91 -9.70 -0.91
N ARG A 27 -7.28 -8.43 -0.68
CA ARG A 27 -6.29 -7.34 -0.47
C ARG A 27 -5.38 -7.57 0.74
N ASP A 28 -5.89 -8.15 1.82
CA ASP A 28 -5.08 -8.40 3.02
C ASP A 28 -4.00 -9.44 2.72
N GLY A 29 -4.37 -10.60 2.17
CA GLY A 29 -3.41 -11.64 1.77
C GLY A 29 -2.44 -11.16 0.68
N TYR A 30 -2.87 -10.26 -0.20
CA TYR A 30 -2.00 -9.61 -1.17
C TYR A 30 -0.92 -8.74 -0.50
N ILE A 31 -1.29 -7.93 0.48
CA ILE A 31 -0.36 -7.10 1.25
C ILE A 31 0.60 -7.97 2.06
N GLU A 32 0.10 -9.00 2.74
CA GLU A 32 0.93 -9.99 3.45
C GLU A 32 1.94 -10.65 2.51
N ARG A 33 1.52 -11.00 1.29
CA ARG A 33 2.40 -11.60 0.30
C ARG A 33 3.50 -10.63 -0.16
N ILE A 34 3.18 -9.35 -0.33
CA ILE A 34 4.18 -8.32 -0.64
C ILE A 34 5.19 -8.20 0.50
N HIS A 35 4.74 -8.11 1.76
CA HIS A 35 5.62 -8.05 2.92
C HIS A 35 6.57 -9.24 2.98
N TYR A 36 6.03 -10.46 2.86
CA TYR A 36 6.86 -11.67 2.85
C TYR A 36 7.95 -11.63 1.77
N LEU A 37 7.61 -11.18 0.55
CA LEU A 37 8.56 -11.09 -0.55
C LEU A 37 9.60 -9.99 -0.34
N LEU A 38 9.23 -8.87 0.27
CA LEU A 38 10.17 -7.80 0.65
C LEU A 38 11.15 -8.27 1.73
N ASP A 39 10.67 -8.93 2.78
CA ASP A 39 11.50 -9.44 3.88
C ASP A 39 12.46 -10.53 3.38
N THR A 40 11.96 -11.42 2.53
CA THR A 40 12.80 -12.45 1.87
C THR A 40 13.88 -11.79 1.03
N ARG A 41 13.54 -10.74 0.29
CA ARG A 41 14.48 -9.99 -0.55
C ARG A 41 15.55 -9.29 0.30
N GLU A 42 15.16 -8.65 1.39
CA GLU A 42 16.07 -7.98 2.33
C GLU A 42 17.10 -8.97 2.88
N THR A 43 16.65 -10.12 3.39
CA THR A 43 17.52 -11.18 3.92
C THR A 43 18.60 -11.62 2.91
N ILE A 44 18.22 -11.76 1.63
CA ILE A 44 19.15 -12.15 0.57
C ILE A 44 20.15 -11.03 0.26
N ILE A 45 19.69 -9.77 0.26
CA ILE A 45 20.55 -8.60 0.04
C ILE A 45 21.58 -8.48 1.17
N GLU A 46 21.17 -8.64 2.42
CA GLU A 46 22.07 -8.62 3.57
C GLU A 46 23.15 -9.70 3.46
N ALA A 47 22.76 -10.93 3.08
CA ALA A 47 23.71 -12.01 2.85
C ALA A 47 24.70 -11.68 1.71
N LEU A 48 24.21 -11.09 0.62
CA LEU A 48 25.05 -10.65 -0.50
C LEU A 48 26.05 -9.56 -0.09
N MET A 49 25.62 -8.59 0.72
CA MET A 49 26.49 -7.53 1.23
C MET A 49 27.66 -8.10 2.06
N GLN A 50 27.44 -9.20 2.80
CA GLN A 50 28.50 -9.88 3.55
C GLN A 50 29.52 -10.59 2.64
N THR A 51 29.13 -10.95 1.42
CA THR A 51 30.00 -11.65 0.45
C THR A 51 30.89 -10.72 -0.39
N ASN A 52 30.98 -9.44 -0.03
CA ASN A 52 31.76 -8.43 -0.76
C ASN A 52 31.31 -8.26 -2.22
N PHE A 53 30.02 -8.47 -2.48
CA PHE A 53 29.40 -8.36 -3.78
C PHE A 53 29.69 -7.01 -4.44
N ARG A 54 30.02 -7.02 -5.73
CA ARG A 54 30.18 -5.83 -6.56
C ARG A 54 29.27 -5.91 -7.76
N PHE A 55 28.55 -4.81 -7.98
CA PHE A 55 27.75 -4.65 -9.18
C PHE A 55 28.67 -4.55 -10.39
N ASP A 56 28.30 -5.26 -11.46
CA ASP A 56 29.00 -5.29 -12.74
C ASP A 56 28.00 -4.95 -13.84
N GLU A 57 28.26 -3.86 -14.58
CA GLU A 57 27.42 -3.40 -15.68
C GLU A 57 27.51 -4.30 -16.92
N GLN A 58 28.55 -5.13 -17.04
CA GLN A 58 28.69 -6.10 -18.13
C GLN A 58 27.88 -7.38 -17.85
N ASP A 59 27.50 -7.63 -16.59
CA ASP A 59 26.67 -8.77 -16.22
C ASP A 59 25.20 -8.47 -16.50
N ARG A 60 24.61 -9.24 -17.42
CA ARG A 60 23.21 -9.14 -17.80
C ARG A 60 22.27 -9.33 -16.59
N THR A 61 22.62 -10.21 -15.66
CA THR A 61 21.85 -10.51 -14.45
C THR A 61 21.72 -9.28 -13.57
N HIS A 62 22.82 -8.55 -13.38
CA HIS A 62 22.87 -7.33 -12.60
C HIS A 62 22.05 -6.21 -13.24
N CYS A 63 22.16 -6.06 -14.56
CA CYS A 63 21.34 -5.11 -15.32
C CYS A 63 19.85 -5.42 -15.19
N THR A 64 19.44 -6.67 -15.38
CA THR A 64 18.04 -7.09 -15.19
C THR A 64 17.57 -6.87 -13.74
N LEU A 65 18.42 -7.11 -12.75
CA LEU A 65 18.09 -6.86 -11.36
C LEU A 65 17.81 -5.37 -11.11
N ARG A 66 18.61 -4.48 -11.70
CA ARG A 66 18.45 -3.03 -11.62
C ARG A 66 17.13 -2.58 -12.28
N GLU A 67 16.80 -3.13 -13.44
CA GLU A 67 15.53 -2.85 -14.13
C GLU A 67 14.33 -3.28 -13.29
N LEU A 68 14.39 -4.49 -12.71
CA LEU A 68 13.35 -5.00 -11.82
C LEU A 68 13.21 -4.13 -10.57
N ASP A 69 14.30 -3.69 -9.94
CA ASP A 69 14.27 -2.83 -8.76
C ASP A 69 13.57 -1.50 -9.04
N ASN A 70 13.86 -0.87 -10.18
CA ASN A 70 13.18 0.35 -10.62
C ASN A 70 11.68 0.10 -10.83
N GLY A 71 11.32 -0.97 -11.53
CA GLY A 71 9.92 -1.32 -11.76
C GLY A 71 9.16 -1.68 -10.49
N ILE A 72 9.80 -2.33 -9.52
CA ILE A 72 9.25 -2.63 -8.19
C ILE A 72 8.93 -1.33 -7.45
N LYS A 73 9.85 -0.36 -7.44
CA LYS A 73 9.64 0.95 -6.80
C LYS A 73 8.43 1.68 -7.38
N GLU A 74 8.30 1.72 -8.70
CA GLU A 74 7.15 2.35 -9.37
C GLU A 74 5.82 1.68 -9.01
N ARG A 75 5.79 0.35 -9.00
CA ARG A 75 4.56 -0.39 -8.64
C ARG A 75 4.22 -0.26 -7.16
N LEU A 76 5.21 -0.23 -6.27
CA LEU A 76 4.99 0.03 -4.83
C LEU A 76 4.37 1.40 -4.60
N VAL A 77 4.81 2.44 -5.33
CA VAL A 77 4.18 3.77 -5.26
C VAL A 77 2.70 3.69 -5.66
N THR A 78 2.38 2.94 -6.71
CA THR A 78 1.00 2.73 -7.17
C THR A 78 0.15 2.01 -6.12
N VAL A 79 0.66 0.91 -5.56
CA VAL A 79 -0.03 0.15 -4.49
C VAL A 79 -0.27 1.04 -3.27
N MET A 80 0.75 1.78 -2.82
CA MET A 80 0.65 2.69 -1.69
C MET A 80 -0.36 3.82 -1.93
N SER A 81 -0.43 4.33 -3.16
CA SER A 81 -1.44 5.32 -3.55
C SER A 81 -2.86 4.76 -3.44
N SER A 82 -3.10 3.53 -3.94
CA SER A 82 -4.40 2.87 -3.80
C SER A 82 -4.77 2.67 -2.32
N ILE A 83 -3.85 2.20 -1.47
CA ILE A 83 -4.12 2.02 -0.04
C ILE A 83 -4.52 3.36 0.61
N LYS A 84 -3.82 4.46 0.28
CA LYS A 84 -4.19 5.81 0.77
C LYS A 84 -5.58 6.23 0.32
N GLN A 85 -5.95 5.93 -0.93
CA GLN A 85 -7.28 6.23 -1.45
C GLN A 85 -8.36 5.43 -0.71
N ASP A 86 -8.12 4.15 -0.44
CA ASP A 86 -9.05 3.30 0.32
C ASP A 86 -9.27 3.85 1.73
N LEU A 87 -8.21 4.25 2.43
CA LEU A 87 -8.30 4.89 3.74
C LEU A 87 -9.10 6.20 3.70
N ALA A 88 -8.87 7.04 2.69
CA ALA A 88 -9.63 8.29 2.51
C ALA A 88 -11.12 8.02 2.24
N ASN A 89 -11.43 6.99 1.46
CA ASN A 89 -12.80 6.58 1.17
C ASN A 89 -13.52 6.04 2.42
N LEU A 90 -12.83 5.25 3.25
CA LEU A 90 -13.34 4.77 4.53
C LEU A 90 -13.64 5.92 5.50
N GLN A 91 -12.75 6.92 5.58
CA GLN A 91 -12.99 8.12 6.40
C GLN A 91 -14.21 8.92 5.92
N LYS A 92 -14.36 9.10 4.61
CA LYS A 92 -15.53 9.78 4.02
C LYS A 92 -16.82 9.01 4.28
N ALA A 93 -16.81 7.68 4.17
CA ALA A 93 -17.97 6.84 4.45
C ALA A 93 -18.44 6.99 5.91
N LYS A 94 -17.51 6.91 6.87
CA LYS A 94 -17.82 7.14 8.30
C LYS A 94 -18.44 8.52 8.56
N LYS A 95 -17.91 9.58 7.92
CA LYS A 95 -18.45 10.94 8.06
C LYS A 95 -19.88 11.05 7.52
N LYS A 96 -20.14 10.44 6.36
CA LYS A 96 -21.49 10.41 5.77
C LYS A 96 -22.47 9.66 6.67
N GLU A 97 -22.11 8.48 7.15
CA GLU A 97 -22.95 7.68 8.05
C GLU A 97 -23.33 8.43 9.33
N SER A 98 -22.39 9.13 9.96
CA SER A 98 -22.66 9.98 11.12
C SER A 98 -23.61 11.14 10.82
N GLN A 99 -23.59 11.69 9.60
CA GLN A 99 -24.48 12.77 9.17
C GLN A 99 -25.91 12.28 8.90
N TYR A 100 -26.06 11.05 8.39
CA TYR A 100 -27.37 10.41 8.20
C TYR A 100 -28.02 9.96 9.52
N TYR A 101 -27.23 9.55 10.52
CA TYR A 101 -27.75 9.13 11.82
C TYR A 101 -28.20 10.30 12.71
N ASN A 102 -27.73 11.53 12.44
CA ASN A 102 -28.09 12.71 13.23
C ASN A 102 -28.53 13.92 12.37
N PRO A 103 -29.65 13.84 11.65
CA PRO A 103 -30.12 14.93 10.78
C PRO A 103 -30.53 16.20 11.55
N TYR A 104 -30.65 16.10 12.89
CA TYR A 104 -31.18 17.15 13.76
C TYR A 104 -30.18 17.63 14.82
N SER A 105 -28.92 17.16 14.82
CA SER A 105 -27.92 17.72 15.76
C SER A 105 -27.67 19.21 15.54
N GLU A 106 -27.76 19.67 14.29
CA GLU A 106 -27.59 21.08 13.93
C GLU A 106 -28.84 21.93 14.25
N VAL A 107 -30.00 21.29 14.52
CA VAL A 107 -31.27 21.98 14.83
C VAL A 107 -31.40 22.29 16.34
N ARG A 108 -30.43 21.87 17.18
CA ARG A 108 -30.46 22.13 18.63
C ARG A 108 -30.00 23.53 19.06
N THR A 109 -29.67 24.44 18.14
CA THR A 109 -29.23 25.81 18.46
C THR A 109 -30.08 26.90 17.78
N LEU A 110 -31.38 26.68 17.62
CA LEU A 110 -32.33 27.77 17.35
C LEU A 110 -33.18 27.94 18.61
N ASP A 111 -32.78 28.95 19.38
CA ASP A 111 -33.40 29.50 20.58
C ASP A 111 -34.93 29.39 20.55
N GLY A 112 -35.48 28.50 21.38
CA GLY A 112 -36.90 28.22 21.49
C GLY A 112 -37.65 29.31 22.25
N MET A 113 -37.60 30.56 21.79
CA MET A 113 -38.47 31.62 22.30
C MET A 113 -39.89 31.46 21.74
N TYR A 114 -40.69 30.65 22.41
CA TYR A 114 -42.15 30.71 22.28
C TYR A 114 -42.64 32.05 22.85
N TYR A 115 -43.18 32.90 21.97
CA TYR A 115 -43.96 34.07 22.35
C TYR A 115 -45.29 33.60 22.94
N ASP A 116 -45.42 33.61 24.26
CA ASP A 116 -46.74 33.74 24.90
C ASP A 116 -46.65 34.79 26.02
N LYS A 117 -47.09 36.00 25.69
CA LYS A 117 -47.62 36.92 26.69
C LYS A 117 -48.92 37.49 26.16
N LYS A 118 -49.98 36.73 26.40
CA LYS A 118 -51.36 37.21 26.45
C LYS A 118 -51.59 37.94 27.78
N ASN A 119 -51.92 39.23 27.69
CA ASN A 119 -52.74 40.08 28.57
C ASN A 119 -52.26 41.54 28.51
#